data_AF-X1GTA3-F1
#
_entry.id   AF-X1GTA3-F1
#
_cell.length_a   1.000
_cell.length_b   1.000
_cell.length_c   1.000
_cell.angle_alpha   90.00
_cell.angle_beta   90.00
_cell.angle_gamma   90.00
#
_symmetry.space_group_name_H-M   'P 1'
#
loop_
_entity.id
_entity.type
_entity.pdbx_description
1 polymer ?
#
loop_
_entity_poly.entity_id
_entity_poly.type
_entity_poly.pdbx_seq_one_letter_code
_entity_poly.pdbx_strand_id
1 'polypeptide(L)'
;PYGNLEPPFNLVSLAAASGASYVARWPGYDTLRLQRSIFKGLDNEGFSFIEVLAPCFIQYGSKNKLGDAVEMLEWLRKQIKIRMDCPPHEATFDFKEGIIICGEFVDEQREGFSNRLWQLRERVKSRKTK
;
A
#
# COMPACT_ATOMS: atom_id res chain seq x y z
N PRO A 1 -27.25 7.80 -7.70
CA PRO A 1 -27.16 6.77 -6.63
C PRO A 1 -26.84 7.47 -5.31
N TYR A 2 -27.37 6.98 -4.18
CA TYR A 2 -27.36 7.65 -2.87
C TYR A 2 -26.02 7.55 -2.10
N GLY A 3 -24.92 7.27 -2.80
CA GLY A 3 -23.58 7.13 -2.21
C GLY A 3 -23.28 5.75 -1.62
N ASN A 4 -22.10 5.61 -1.03
CA ASN A 4 -21.70 4.46 -0.23
C ASN A 4 -21.86 4.79 1.26
N LEU A 5 -22.53 3.91 2.01
CA LEU A 5 -22.72 4.06 3.46
C LEU A 5 -21.51 3.56 4.25
N GLU A 6 -20.78 2.59 3.70
CA GLU A 6 -19.62 1.99 4.36
C GLU A 6 -18.41 2.93 4.29
N PRO A 7 -17.67 3.12 5.41
CA PRO A 7 -16.42 3.83 5.38
C PRO A 7 -15.37 3.03 4.57
N PRO A 8 -14.48 3.70 3.82
CA PRO A 8 -13.39 3.02 3.16
C PRO A 8 -12.38 2.48 4.19
N PHE A 9 -11.75 1.35 3.87
CA PHE A 9 -10.64 0.84 4.68
C PHE A 9 -9.38 1.70 4.49
N ASN A 10 -8.64 1.90 5.58
CA ASN A 10 -7.24 2.27 5.48
C ASN A 10 -6.40 1.01 5.21
N LEU A 11 -6.13 0.71 3.93
CA LEU A 11 -5.40 -0.49 3.52
C LEU A 11 -3.95 -0.52 4.04
N VAL A 12 -3.31 0.65 4.17
CA VAL A 12 -1.98 0.77 4.78
C VAL A 12 -2.01 0.29 6.23
N SER A 13 -2.97 0.77 7.02
CA SER A 13 -3.14 0.33 8.41
C SER A 13 -3.51 -1.15 8.50
N LEU A 14 -4.37 -1.64 7.59
CA LEU A 14 -4.80 -3.03 7.55
C LEU A 14 -3.61 -3.97 7.27
N ALA A 15 -2.80 -3.65 6.27
CA ALA A 15 -1.63 -4.45 5.90
C ALA A 15 -0.57 -4.44 7.02
N ALA A 16 -0.28 -3.28 7.59
CA ALA A 16 0.64 -3.14 8.71
C ALA A 16 0.18 -3.94 9.94
N ALA A 17 -1.09 -3.80 10.33
CA ALA A 17 -1.67 -4.54 11.45
C ALA A 17 -1.72 -6.06 11.20
N SER A 18 -1.80 -6.49 9.94
CA SER A 18 -1.72 -7.89 9.54
C SER A 18 -0.31 -8.46 9.57
N GLY A 19 0.71 -7.65 9.87
CA GLY A 19 2.09 -8.07 10.00
C GLY A 19 2.92 -8.03 8.72
N ALA A 20 2.50 -7.26 7.71
CA ALA A 20 3.36 -6.89 6.59
C ALA A 20 4.64 -6.22 7.10
N SER A 21 5.79 -6.65 6.59
CA SER A 21 7.10 -6.09 6.97
C SER A 21 7.54 -4.95 6.05
N TYR A 22 6.85 -4.77 4.92
CA TYR A 22 7.02 -3.61 4.06
C TYR A 22 5.65 -3.10 3.60
N VAL A 23 5.37 -1.80 3.78
CA VAL A 23 4.10 -1.17 3.42
C VAL A 23 4.34 0.21 2.80
N ALA A 24 3.81 0.43 1.60
CA ALA A 24 3.87 1.73 0.92
C ALA A 24 2.57 2.07 0.19
N ARG A 25 2.29 3.36 -0.04
CA ARG A 25 1.20 3.86 -0.89
C ARG A 25 1.71 4.96 -1.81
N TRP A 26 1.45 4.81 -3.12
CA TRP A 26 1.84 5.81 -4.12
C TRP A 26 0.76 6.00 -5.19
N PRO A 27 0.60 7.21 -5.74
CA PRO A 27 -0.17 7.36 -6.95
C PRO A 27 0.55 6.76 -8.16
N GLY A 28 -0.22 6.18 -9.09
CA GLY A 28 0.34 5.55 -10.29
C GLY A 28 1.14 6.51 -11.19
N TYR A 29 0.92 7.82 -11.07
CA TYR A 29 1.69 8.83 -11.80
C TYR A 29 3.08 9.11 -11.19
N ASP A 30 3.32 8.75 -9.93
CA ASP A 30 4.62 8.95 -9.25
C ASP A 30 5.51 7.72 -9.48
N THR A 31 5.93 7.57 -10.74
CA THR A 31 6.61 6.37 -11.23
C THR A 31 7.95 6.13 -10.54
N LEU A 32 8.69 7.17 -10.17
CA LEU A 32 10.01 7.04 -9.55
C LEU A 32 9.91 6.49 -8.12
N ARG A 33 8.99 7.01 -7.29
CA ARG A 33 8.81 6.51 -5.91
C ARG A 33 8.17 5.13 -5.91
N LEU A 34 7.22 4.90 -6.81
CA LEU A 34 6.60 3.60 -7.00
C LEU A 34 7.64 2.55 -7.42
N GLN A 35 8.49 2.86 -8.41
CA GLN A 35 9.56 1.96 -8.86
C GLN A 35 10.52 1.61 -7.72
N ARG A 36 11.00 2.60 -6.96
CA ARG A 36 11.86 2.36 -5.79
C ARG A 36 11.18 1.46 -4.76
N SER A 37 9.90 1.68 -4.53
CA SER A 37 9.12 0.87 -3.58
C SER A 37 8.93 -0.56 -4.04
N ILE A 38 8.75 -0.77 -5.34
CA ILE A 38 8.68 -2.11 -5.93
C ILE A 38 10.02 -2.83 -5.76
N PHE A 39 11.15 -2.17 -6.02
CA PHE A 39 12.47 -2.77 -5.79
C PHE A 39 12.69 -3.14 -4.32
N LYS A 40 12.40 -2.23 -3.39
CA LYS A 40 12.45 -2.55 -1.94
C LYS A 40 11.53 -3.71 -1.57
N GLY A 41 10.31 -3.71 -2.08
CA GLY A 41 9.34 -4.77 -1.81
C GLY A 41 9.75 -6.14 -2.35
N LEU A 42 10.53 -6.19 -3.44
CA LEU A 42 11.12 -7.41 -3.99
C LEU A 42 12.36 -7.89 -3.20
N ASP A 43 13.12 -6.97 -2.62
CA ASP A 43 14.31 -7.25 -1.80
C ASP A 43 13.94 -7.67 -0.36
N ASN A 44 12.77 -7.24 0.13
CA ASN A 44 12.25 -7.62 1.44
C ASN A 44 11.97 -9.13 1.51
N GLU A 45 12.58 -9.82 2.48
CA GLU A 45 12.34 -11.25 2.73
C GLU A 45 10.93 -11.56 3.27
N GLY A 46 10.27 -10.57 3.89
CA GLY A 46 8.95 -10.71 4.47
C GLY A 46 7.80 -10.43 3.48
N PHE A 47 6.61 -10.13 4.01
CA PHE A 47 5.46 -9.78 3.17
C PHE A 47 5.44 -8.29 2.86
N SER A 48 5.45 -7.97 1.57
CA SER A 48 5.43 -6.60 1.03
C SER A 48 4.06 -6.24 0.50
N PHE A 49 3.52 -5.09 0.92
CA PHE A 49 2.26 -4.54 0.42
C PHE A 49 2.47 -3.13 -0.15
N ILE A 50 2.09 -2.92 -1.41
CA ILE A 50 2.19 -1.62 -2.08
C ILE A 50 0.81 -1.26 -2.64
N GLU A 51 0.20 -0.22 -2.10
CA GLU A 51 -1.07 0.32 -2.58
C GLU A 51 -0.82 1.36 -3.68
N VAL A 52 -1.36 1.11 -4.88
CA VAL A 52 -1.19 2.01 -6.03
C VAL A 52 -2.52 2.70 -6.35
N LEU A 53 -2.53 4.04 -6.30
CA LEU A 53 -3.72 4.81 -6.65
C LEU A 53 -3.81 4.96 -8.17
N ALA A 54 -4.75 4.24 -8.78
CA ALA A 54 -5.02 4.28 -10.21
C ALA A 54 -6.33 5.05 -10.49
N PRO A 55 -6.28 6.25 -11.11
CA PRO A 55 -7.49 6.98 -11.46
C PRO A 55 -8.28 6.27 -12.56
N CYS A 56 -9.57 6.01 -12.32
CA CYS A 56 -10.49 5.49 -13.33
C CYS A 56 -11.34 6.62 -13.94
N PHE A 57 -10.88 7.17 -15.05
CA PHE A 57 -11.51 8.30 -15.75
C PHE A 57 -12.93 7.97 -16.26
N ILE A 58 -13.14 6.76 -16.80
CA ILE A 58 -14.43 6.38 -17.39
C ILE A 58 -15.52 6.24 -16.32
N GLN A 59 -15.28 5.47 -15.26
CA GLN A 59 -16.34 5.16 -14.30
C GLN A 59 -16.38 6.16 -13.15
N TYR A 60 -15.26 6.36 -12.47
CA TYR A 60 -15.23 7.23 -11.30
C TYR A 60 -15.23 8.70 -11.71
N GLY A 61 -14.38 9.10 -12.67
CA GLY A 61 -14.30 10.47 -13.16
C GLY A 61 -15.64 10.97 -13.72
N SER A 62 -16.22 10.23 -14.67
CA SER A 62 -17.51 10.57 -15.27
C SER A 62 -18.65 10.66 -14.26
N LYS A 63 -18.78 9.68 -13.34
CA LYS A 63 -19.87 9.67 -12.35
C LYS A 63 -19.75 10.77 -11.29
N ASN A 64 -18.53 11.25 -11.02
CA ASN A 64 -18.27 12.30 -10.04
C ASN A 64 -18.02 13.67 -10.67
N LYS A 65 -18.23 13.82 -11.99
CA LYS A 65 -18.03 15.08 -12.73
C LYS A 65 -16.62 15.67 -12.53
N LEU A 66 -15.60 14.81 -12.49
CA LEU A 66 -14.20 15.20 -12.31
C LEU A 66 -13.50 15.62 -13.61
N GLY A 67 -14.29 15.86 -14.66
CA GLY A 67 -13.75 16.30 -15.94
C GLY A 67 -13.18 15.18 -16.78
N ASP A 68 -12.26 15.53 -17.67
CA ASP A 68 -11.50 14.61 -18.50
C ASP A 68 -10.36 13.90 -17.74
N ALA A 69 -9.54 13.12 -18.47
CA ALA A 69 -8.45 12.37 -17.86
C ALA A 69 -7.36 13.26 -17.22
N VAL A 70 -7.11 14.44 -17.79
CA VAL A 70 -6.10 15.38 -17.28
C VAL A 70 -6.63 16.08 -16.04
N GLU A 71 -7.87 16.57 -16.10
CA GLU A 71 -8.54 17.24 -14.98
C GLU A 71 -8.65 16.32 -13.76
N MET A 72 -9.01 15.04 -13.96
CA MET A 72 -9.05 14.05 -12.89
C MET A 72 -7.66 13.79 -12.27
N LEU A 73 -6.61 13.76 -13.09
CA LEU A 73 -5.25 13.55 -12.61
C LEU A 73 -4.75 14.75 -11.79
N GLU A 74 -5.05 15.97 -12.23
CA GLU A 74 -4.76 17.20 -11.50
C GLU A 74 -5.54 17.27 -10.18
N TRP A 75 -6.81 16.87 -10.19
CA TRP A 75 -7.61 16.73 -8.98
C TRP A 75 -6.94 15.78 -7.99
N LEU A 76 -6.57 14.57 -8.44
CA LEU A 76 -5.91 13.57 -7.59
C LEU A 76 -4.59 14.11 -7.01
N ARG A 77 -3.79 14.80 -7.82
CA ARG A 77 -2.54 15.45 -7.37
C ARG A 77 -2.77 16.43 -6.22
N LYS A 78 -3.85 17.21 -6.26
CA LYS A 78 -4.20 18.17 -5.20
C LYS A 78 -4.61 17.50 -3.88
N GLN A 79 -5.13 16.26 -3.94
CA GLN A 79 -5.55 15.54 -2.72
C GLN A 79 -4.37 14.83 -2.02
N ILE A 80 -3.29 14.55 -2.77
CA ILE A 80 -2.20 13.73 -2.27
C ILE A 80 -1.23 14.56 -1.42
N LYS A 81 -0.96 14.06 -0.22
CA LYS A 81 0.06 14.57 0.69
C LYS A 81 1.11 13.49 0.91
N ILE A 82 2.36 13.79 0.58
CA ILE A 82 3.47 12.85 0.78
C ILE A 82 4.00 13.04 2.21
N ARG A 83 3.97 11.97 3.01
CA ARG A 83 4.52 11.93 4.37
C ARG A 83 5.29 10.63 4.56
N MET A 84 6.59 10.72 4.81
CA MET A 84 7.45 9.54 5.06
C MET A 84 7.39 9.08 6.52
N ASP A 85 7.22 10.01 7.46
CA ASP A 85 7.17 9.70 8.90
C ASP A 85 5.72 9.60 9.41
N CYS A 86 4.82 9.01 8.60
CA CYS A 86 3.43 8.84 8.98
C CYS A 86 3.21 7.45 9.59
N PRO A 87 2.66 7.34 10.82
CA PRO A 87 2.22 6.04 11.33
C PRO A 87 1.15 5.41 10.40
N PRO A 88 1.13 4.07 10.23
CA PRO A 88 0.17 3.41 9.33
C PRO A 88 -1.30 3.72 9.63
N HIS A 89 -1.68 3.84 10.91
CA HIS A 89 -3.05 4.15 11.32
C HIS A 89 -3.47 5.59 10.98
N GLU A 90 -2.50 6.51 10.87
CA GLU A 90 -2.72 7.89 10.44
C GLU A 90 -2.72 8.04 8.92
N ALA A 91 -2.47 6.99 8.14
CA ALA A 91 -2.40 7.04 6.67
C ALA A 91 -3.77 7.26 6.01
N THR A 92 -4.36 8.43 6.26
CA THR A 92 -5.70 8.81 5.84
C THR A 92 -5.91 8.61 4.35
N PHE A 93 -7.05 8.02 4.04
CA PHE A 93 -7.57 7.89 2.69
C PHE A 93 -9.01 8.43 2.73
N ASP A 94 -9.16 9.72 2.45
CA ASP A 94 -10.47 10.36 2.44
C ASP A 94 -10.62 11.26 1.20
N PHE A 95 -11.50 10.82 0.29
CA PHE A 95 -11.84 11.58 -0.91
C PHE A 95 -12.76 12.78 -0.63
N LYS A 96 -13.52 12.78 0.47
CA LYS A 96 -14.44 13.87 0.83
C LYS A 96 -13.69 15.04 1.43
N GLU A 97 -12.81 14.75 2.39
CA GLU A 97 -11.93 15.76 3.01
C GLU A 97 -10.75 16.12 2.11
N GLY A 98 -10.52 15.32 1.07
CA GLY A 98 -9.52 15.59 0.06
C GLY A 98 -8.09 15.40 0.51
N ILE A 99 -7.88 14.44 1.41
CA ILE A 99 -6.58 14.13 2.00
C ILE A 99 -6.29 12.65 1.79
N ILE A 100 -5.30 12.38 0.95
CA ILE A 100 -4.75 11.04 0.74
C ILE A 100 -3.27 11.09 1.12
N ILE A 101 -2.92 10.39 2.19
CA ILE A 101 -1.52 10.31 2.63
C ILE A 101 -0.83 9.19 1.88
N CYS A 102 0.23 9.55 1.15
CA CYS A 102 1.11 8.66 0.42
C CYS A 102 2.51 8.67 1.04
N GLY A 103 3.21 7.55 0.96
CA GLY A 103 4.47 7.38 1.65
C GLY A 103 4.89 5.93 1.74
N GLU A 104 6.02 5.73 2.40
CA GLU A 104 6.45 4.45 2.93
C GLU A 104 6.11 4.46 4.43
N PHE A 105 5.47 3.41 4.93
CA PHE A 105 4.89 3.38 6.29
C PHE A 105 5.49 2.30 7.17
N VAL A 106 5.97 1.21 6.57
CA VAL A 106 6.64 0.11 7.25
C VAL A 106 7.80 -0.33 6.35
N ASP A 107 9.00 -0.44 6.92
CA ASP A 107 10.20 -0.99 6.31
C ASP A 107 11.00 -1.70 7.41
N GLU A 108 10.62 -2.94 7.70
CA GLU A 108 11.18 -3.76 8.76
C GLU A 108 11.83 -5.01 8.18
N GLN A 109 13.09 -5.27 8.56
CA GLN A 109 13.74 -6.53 8.24
C GLN A 109 13.16 -7.65 9.10
N ARG A 110 12.43 -8.56 8.47
CA ARG A 110 11.78 -9.70 9.14
C ARG A 110 11.91 -10.95 8.30
N GLU A 111 12.24 -12.05 8.96
CA GLU A 111 12.37 -13.35 8.30
C GLU A 111 11.06 -13.81 7.65
N GLY A 112 11.15 -14.12 6.36
CA GLY A 112 10.06 -14.65 5.55
C GLY A 112 9.52 -16.00 6.04
N PHE A 113 8.28 -16.30 5.69
CA PHE A 113 7.68 -17.60 6.00
C PHE A 113 8.45 -18.77 5.38
N SER A 114 8.95 -18.59 4.15
CA SER A 114 9.72 -19.62 3.43
C SER A 114 10.99 -20.03 4.17
N ASN A 115 11.75 -19.05 4.69
CA ASN A 115 12.97 -19.29 5.47
C ASN A 115 12.65 -20.01 6.79
N ARG A 116 11.64 -19.53 7.54
CA ARG A 116 11.17 -20.18 8.77
C ARG A 116 10.71 -21.62 8.54
N LEU A 117 9.98 -21.86 7.45
CA LEU A 117 9.54 -23.21 7.07
C LEU A 117 10.72 -24.12 6.74
N TRP A 118 11.74 -23.60 6.05
CA TRP A 118 12.94 -24.36 5.73
C TRP A 118 13.73 -24.75 6.98
N GLN A 119 13.95 -23.81 7.90
CA GLN A 119 14.59 -24.09 9.20
C GLN A 119 13.83 -25.14 10.01
N LEU A 120 12.49 -25.07 10.02
CA LEU A 120 11.66 -26.08 10.67
C LEU A 120 11.88 -27.47 10.08
N ARG A 121 11.94 -27.58 8.74
CA ARG A 121 12.18 -28.85 8.05
C ARG A 121 13.53 -29.46 8.42
N GLU A 122 14.60 -28.67 8.44
CA GLU A 122 15.94 -29.15 8.80
C GLU A 122 16.03 -29.57 10.28
N ARG A 123 15.37 -28.81 11.18
CA ARG A 123 15.26 -29.18 12.60
C ARG A 123 14.52 -30.51 12.81
N VAL A 124 13.48 -30.79 12.02
CA VAL A 124 12.72 -32.05 12.11
C VAL A 124 13.51 -33.23 11.55
N LYS A 125 14.26 -33.05 10.45
CA LYS A 125 15.12 -34.10 9.87
C LYS A 125 16.20 -34.55 10.84
N SER A 126 16.94 -33.61 11.43
CA SER A 126 18.04 -33.91 12.37
C SER A 126 17.60 -34.66 13.63
N ARG A 127 16.34 -34.51 14.07
CA ARG A 127 15.76 -35.26 15.19
C ARG A 127 15.39 -36.70 14.85
N LYS A 128 15.13 -37.04 13.59
CA LYS A 128 14.82 -38.42 13.16
C LYS A 128 16.07 -39.27 12.95
N THR A 129 17.22 -38.64 12.76
CA THR A 129 18.51 -39.31 12.54
C THR A 129 19.25 -39.61 13.86
N LYS A 130 18.78 -39.07 14.99
CA LYS A 130 19.21 -39.43 16.35
C LYS A 130 18.20 -40.40 16.95
#